data_AF-A0A3N5IRH9-F1
#
_entry.id   AF-A0A3N5IRH9-F1
#
_cell.length_a   1.000
_cell.length_b   1.000
_cell.length_c   1.000
_cell.angle_alpha   90.00
_cell.angle_beta   90.00
_cell.angle_gamma   90.00
#
_symmetry.space_group_name_H-M   'P 1'
#
loop_
_entity.id
_entity.type
_entity.pdbx_description
1 polymer ?
#
loop_
_entity_poly.entity_id
_entity_poly.type
_entity_poly.pdbx_seq_one_letter_code
_entity_poly.pdbx_strand_id
1 'polypeptide(L)'
;MITTFVVILISYWALLSFVPVPGLGETSFAEGRNWANWIDQHFLPFFKWDGDWDPEGLLGTIPAIGSCLLGVFASLLLVHKNVSDRKKVLYFVGIGIAMLTAGYLWGIQFPIIKKIWTSSYVLAAGGYCFVLYGIFYLVLDIWKIKKWALPFVWLGMNPITIYMIWNVLNFNHLAHRFAGLKEYYTFSENFGFLCGTSVVVTLVLVLVRFLYKRRIFLRL
;
A
#
# COMPACT_ATOMS: atom_id res chain seq x y z
N MET A 1 -22.82 -4.43 -3.82
CA MET A 1 -21.37 -4.07 -3.84
C MET A 1 -21.16 -2.57 -3.81
N ILE A 2 -21.65 -1.78 -4.77
CA ILE A 2 -21.47 -0.31 -4.76
C ILE A 2 -22.15 0.33 -3.53
N THR A 3 -23.41 -0.02 -3.25
CA THR A 3 -24.11 0.46 -2.04
C THR A 3 -23.34 0.14 -0.77
N THR A 4 -22.81 -1.08 -0.65
CA THR A 4 -21.99 -1.51 0.49
C THR A 4 -20.74 -0.64 0.64
N PHE A 5 -20.02 -0.38 -0.46
CA PHE A 5 -18.86 0.50 -0.47
C PHE A 5 -19.20 1.90 0.03
N VAL A 6 -20.27 2.51 -0.50
CA VAL A 6 -20.71 3.85 -0.10
C VAL A 6 -21.13 3.89 1.37
N VAL A 7 -21.92 2.91 1.82
CA VAL A 7 -22.38 2.82 3.21
C VAL A 7 -21.21 2.72 4.17
N ILE A 8 -20.24 1.84 3.89
CA ILE A 8 -19.03 1.68 4.72
C ILE A 8 -18.29 3.01 4.87
N LEU A 9 -18.02 3.70 3.76
CA LEU A 9 -17.24 4.94 3.80
C LEU A 9 -17.98 6.08 4.50
N ILE A 10 -19.29 6.22 4.27
CA ILE A 10 -20.10 7.28 4.85
C ILE A 10 -20.37 7.03 6.33
N SER A 11 -20.69 5.79 6.74
CA SER A 11 -20.93 5.47 8.14
C SER A 11 -19.67 5.63 8.98
N TYR A 12 -18.52 5.21 8.45
CA TYR A 12 -17.23 5.37 9.11
C TYR A 12 -16.87 6.85 9.29
N TRP A 13 -16.99 7.63 8.22
CA TRP A 13 -16.80 9.07 8.28
C TRP A 13 -17.73 9.73 9.30
N ALA A 14 -19.03 9.38 9.29
CA ALA A 14 -20.00 9.97 10.19
C ALA A 14 -19.68 9.69 11.67
N LEU A 15 -19.27 8.47 11.99
CA LEU A 15 -18.84 8.10 13.34
C LEU A 15 -17.64 8.94 13.79
N LEU A 16 -16.58 9.00 12.97
CA LEU A 16 -15.34 9.66 13.36
C LEU A 16 -15.42 11.19 13.35
N SER A 17 -16.30 11.78 12.53
CA SER A 17 -16.41 13.24 12.37
C SER A 17 -17.49 13.89 13.23
N PHE A 18 -18.51 13.16 13.70
CA PHE A 18 -19.65 13.75 14.41
C PHE A 18 -19.92 13.18 15.80
N VAL A 19 -19.37 12.02 16.14
CA VAL A 19 -19.58 11.41 17.46
C VAL A 19 -18.34 11.69 18.33
N PRO A 20 -18.47 12.35 19.49
CA PRO A 20 -17.32 12.63 20.36
C PRO A 20 -16.73 11.33 20.91
N VAL A 21 -15.40 11.29 21.05
CA VAL A 21 -14.71 10.12 21.60
C VAL A 21 -14.99 10.02 23.11
N PRO A 22 -15.31 8.82 23.64
CA PRO A 22 -15.58 8.67 25.07
C PRO A 22 -14.38 9.12 25.91
N GLY A 23 -14.63 9.94 26.93
CA GLY A 23 -13.59 10.51 27.80
C GLY A 23 -12.96 11.81 27.29
N LEU A 24 -13.08 12.15 26.00
CA LEU A 24 -12.58 13.42 25.46
C LEU A 24 -13.66 14.51 25.35
N GLY A 25 -14.92 14.11 25.09
CA GLY A 25 -16.03 15.07 24.89
C GLY A 25 -16.02 15.81 23.55
N GLU A 26 -15.02 15.56 22.71
CA GLU A 26 -14.85 16.14 21.37
C GLU A 26 -14.46 15.06 20.34
N THR A 27 -14.65 15.38 19.06
CA THR A 27 -14.12 14.57 17.95
C THR A 27 -12.68 14.96 17.70
N SER A 28 -11.79 13.99 17.49
CA SER A 28 -10.40 14.26 17.13
C SER A 28 -9.84 13.18 16.21
N PHE A 29 -8.92 13.59 15.33
CA PHE A 29 -8.13 12.71 14.46
C PHE A 29 -6.67 12.62 14.89
N ALA A 30 -6.33 13.25 16.03
CA ALA A 30 -4.98 13.20 16.56
C ALA A 30 -4.63 11.78 17.02
N GLU A 31 -3.34 11.46 16.97
CA GLU A 31 -2.80 10.19 17.43
C GLU A 31 -3.13 9.96 18.91
N GLY A 32 -3.62 8.76 19.24
CA GLY A 32 -4.05 8.38 20.58
C GLY A 32 -5.37 9.02 21.07
N ARG A 33 -5.97 9.93 20.28
CA ARG A 33 -7.15 10.73 20.69
C ARG A 33 -8.34 10.58 19.74
N ASN A 34 -8.43 9.46 19.03
CA ASN A 34 -9.50 9.19 18.06
C ASN A 34 -10.25 7.88 18.37
N TRP A 35 -11.40 7.68 17.72
CA TRP A 35 -12.24 6.50 17.89
C TRP A 35 -11.54 5.17 17.62
N ALA A 36 -10.71 5.10 16.60
CA ALA A 36 -9.99 3.87 16.26
C ALA A 36 -9.04 3.47 17.40
N ASN A 37 -8.25 4.44 17.89
CA ASN A 37 -7.33 4.19 19.00
C ASN A 37 -8.06 3.88 20.31
N TRP A 38 -9.19 4.55 20.59
CA TRP A 38 -10.00 4.25 21.76
C TRP A 38 -10.54 2.81 21.74
N ILE A 39 -11.05 2.35 20.59
CA ILE A 39 -11.54 0.96 20.46
C ILE A 39 -10.39 -0.02 20.64
N ASP A 40 -9.25 0.21 20.01
CA ASP A 40 -8.12 -0.70 20.12
C ASP A 40 -7.59 -0.77 21.55
N GLN A 41 -7.58 0.34 22.29
CA GLN A 41 -7.18 0.36 23.70
C GLN A 41 -8.06 -0.55 24.58
N HIS A 42 -9.37 -0.56 24.34
CA HIS A 42 -10.32 -1.27 25.19
C HIS A 42 -10.59 -2.71 24.75
N PHE A 43 -10.57 -2.95 23.44
CA PHE A 43 -11.12 -4.18 22.86
C PHE A 43 -10.13 -4.97 22.03
N LEU A 44 -9.02 -4.39 21.56
CA LEU A 44 -8.01 -5.15 20.81
C LEU A 44 -7.08 -5.88 21.78
N PRO A 45 -7.16 -7.23 21.88
CA PRO A 45 -6.28 -7.98 22.75
C PRO A 45 -4.89 -8.14 22.11
N PHE A 46 -3.91 -8.53 22.91
CA PHE A 46 -2.54 -8.86 22.49
C PHE A 46 -1.70 -7.66 22.00
N PHE A 47 -0.68 -7.96 21.19
CA PHE A 47 0.33 -7.03 20.74
C PHE A 47 -0.24 -5.96 19.80
N LYS A 48 0.26 -4.73 19.94
CA LYS A 48 -0.11 -3.58 19.12
C LYS A 48 1.15 -2.87 18.65
N TRP A 49 1.20 -2.47 17.39
CA TRP A 49 2.42 -1.92 16.78
C TRP A 49 2.78 -0.50 17.25
N ASP A 50 1.80 0.33 17.60
CA ASP A 50 2.00 1.73 17.99
C ASP A 50 1.81 1.93 19.52
N GLY A 51 2.14 0.91 20.32
CA GLY A 51 2.03 0.95 21.78
C GLY A 51 0.62 0.56 22.25
N ASP A 52 -0.26 1.54 22.44
CA ASP A 52 -1.60 1.32 23.01
C ASP A 52 -2.68 1.06 21.96
N TRP A 53 -2.39 1.28 20.68
CA TRP A 53 -3.29 1.10 19.54
C TRP A 53 -2.56 0.51 18.33
N ASP A 54 -3.32 0.07 17.33
CA ASP A 54 -2.77 -0.59 16.15
C ASP A 54 -3.22 0.09 14.85
N PRO A 55 -2.30 0.34 13.88
CA PRO A 55 -2.67 0.90 12.59
C PRO A 55 -3.57 -0.03 11.74
N GLU A 56 -3.65 -1.31 12.10
CA GLU A 56 -4.52 -2.34 11.50
C GLU A 56 -5.60 -2.79 12.52
N GLY A 57 -6.00 -1.88 13.40
CA GLY A 57 -6.98 -2.10 14.45
C GLY A 57 -8.40 -2.45 13.98
N LEU A 58 -9.26 -2.75 14.95
CA LEU A 58 -10.59 -3.33 14.71
C LEU A 58 -11.46 -2.41 13.85
N LEU A 59 -11.50 -1.12 14.22
CA LEU A 59 -12.37 -0.16 13.56
C LEU A 59 -11.86 0.18 12.15
N GLY A 60 -10.53 0.29 11.97
CA GLY A 60 -9.89 0.55 10.67
C GLY A 60 -10.08 -0.57 9.65
N THR A 61 -10.36 -1.79 10.11
CA THR A 61 -10.66 -2.94 9.24
C THR A 61 -11.94 -2.73 8.42
N ILE A 62 -12.92 -1.97 8.93
CA ILE A 62 -14.19 -1.71 8.24
C ILE A 62 -13.98 -0.95 6.91
N PRO A 63 -13.35 0.23 6.87
CA PRO A 63 -13.04 0.91 5.61
C PRO A 63 -11.98 0.18 4.78
N ALA A 64 -11.15 -0.69 5.37
CA ALA A 64 -10.24 -1.55 4.61
C ALA A 64 -10.99 -2.55 3.69
N ILE A 65 -12.19 -2.99 4.07
CA ILE A 65 -13.09 -3.72 3.17
C ILE A 65 -13.41 -2.87 1.92
N GLY A 66 -13.58 -1.55 2.10
CA GLY A 66 -13.75 -0.61 0.99
C GLY A 66 -12.57 -0.63 0.01
N SER A 67 -11.33 -0.63 0.52
CA SER A 67 -10.13 -0.79 -0.30
C SER A 67 -10.10 -2.12 -1.07
N CYS A 68 -10.55 -3.22 -0.43
CA CYS A 68 -10.69 -4.51 -1.09
C CYS A 68 -11.73 -4.46 -2.23
N LEU A 69 -12.90 -3.86 -1.97
CA LEU A 69 -13.97 -3.70 -2.97
C LEU A 69 -13.51 -2.87 -4.18
N LEU A 70 -12.64 -1.86 -4.00
CA LEU A 70 -12.04 -1.14 -5.11
C LEU A 70 -11.23 -2.07 -6.04
N GLY A 71 -10.49 -3.03 -5.47
CA GLY A 71 -9.80 -4.06 -6.24
C GLY A 71 -10.77 -4.98 -7.01
N VAL A 72 -11.92 -5.30 -6.41
CA VAL A 72 -13.00 -6.05 -7.09
C VAL A 72 -13.60 -5.24 -8.24
N PHE A 73 -13.85 -3.95 -8.06
CA PHE A 73 -14.35 -3.09 -9.15
C PHE A 73 -13.35 -2.98 -10.29
N ALA A 74 -12.05 -2.87 -9.97
CA ALA A 74 -11.00 -2.87 -10.98
C ALA A 74 -10.97 -4.18 -11.78
N SER A 75 -11.10 -5.34 -11.11
CA SER A 75 -11.09 -6.64 -11.79
C SER A 75 -12.33 -6.83 -12.67
N LEU A 76 -13.51 -6.42 -12.20
CA LEU A 76 -14.75 -6.46 -12.98
C LEU A 76 -14.66 -5.62 -14.26
N LEU A 77 -14.04 -4.43 -14.19
CA LEU A 77 -13.79 -3.58 -15.35
C LEU A 77 -12.79 -4.22 -16.32
N LEU A 78 -11.74 -4.85 -15.79
CA LEU A 78 -10.71 -5.50 -16.59
C LEU A 78 -11.26 -6.67 -17.43
N VAL A 79 -12.07 -7.53 -16.82
CA VAL A 79 -12.61 -8.74 -17.48
C VAL A 79 -13.80 -8.43 -18.39
N HIS A 80 -14.29 -7.19 -18.39
CA HIS A 80 -15.41 -6.78 -19.22
C HIS A 80 -15.06 -6.86 -20.72
N LYS A 81 -15.67 -7.81 -21.43
CA LYS A 81 -15.32 -8.16 -22.83
C LYS A 81 -15.76 -7.12 -23.87
N ASN A 82 -16.81 -6.36 -23.58
CA ASN A 82 -17.40 -5.41 -24.54
C ASN A 82 -16.71 -4.04 -24.56
N VAL A 83 -15.70 -3.83 -23.73
CA VAL A 83 -14.94 -2.57 -23.66
C VAL A 83 -13.57 -2.81 -24.27
N SER A 84 -13.19 -1.99 -25.24
CA SER A 84 -11.86 -2.07 -25.87
C SER A 84 -10.75 -1.69 -24.89
N ASP A 85 -9.55 -2.24 -25.10
CA ASP A 85 -8.41 -2.03 -24.20
C ASP A 85 -8.08 -0.55 -23.99
N ARG A 86 -8.15 0.27 -25.05
CA ARG A 86 -7.95 1.73 -24.94
C ARG A 86 -9.03 2.42 -24.10
N LYS A 87 -10.29 1.97 -24.18
CA LYS A 87 -11.37 2.48 -23.32
C LYS A 87 -11.17 2.04 -21.87
N LYS A 88 -10.67 0.83 -21.62
CA LYS A 88 -10.31 0.39 -20.25
C LYS A 88 -9.27 1.31 -19.62
N VAL A 89 -8.21 1.67 -20.36
CA VAL A 89 -7.21 2.65 -19.88
C VAL A 89 -7.88 3.96 -19.50
N LEU A 90 -8.74 4.51 -20.38
CA LEU A 90 -9.46 5.76 -20.11
C LEU A 90 -10.34 5.65 -18.87
N TYR A 91 -11.03 4.53 -18.68
CA TYR A 91 -11.84 4.31 -17.48
C TYR A 91 -11.00 4.18 -16.22
N PHE A 92 -9.90 3.42 -16.23
CA PHE A 92 -9.01 3.31 -15.07
C PHE A 92 -8.44 4.68 -14.67
N VAL A 93 -7.90 5.43 -15.64
CA VAL A 93 -7.32 6.74 -15.37
C VAL A 93 -8.40 7.75 -14.97
N GLY A 94 -9.54 7.78 -15.67
CA GLY A 94 -10.64 8.70 -15.38
C GLY A 94 -11.28 8.47 -14.02
N ILE A 95 -11.59 7.20 -13.68
CA ILE A 95 -12.09 6.83 -12.35
C ILE A 95 -11.03 7.14 -11.29
N GLY A 96 -9.77 6.82 -11.55
CA GLY A 96 -8.68 7.08 -10.62
C GLY A 96 -8.50 8.58 -10.31
N ILE A 97 -8.55 9.44 -11.33
CA ILE A 97 -8.52 10.90 -11.15
C ILE A 97 -9.75 11.38 -10.37
N ALA A 98 -10.95 10.92 -10.73
CA ALA A 98 -12.17 11.30 -10.02
C ALA A 98 -12.12 10.90 -8.53
N MET A 99 -11.60 9.70 -8.22
CA MET A 99 -11.39 9.23 -6.85
C MET A 99 -10.34 10.05 -6.11
N LEU A 100 -9.22 10.40 -6.76
CA LEU A 100 -8.22 11.29 -6.16
C LEU A 100 -8.83 12.64 -5.81
N THR A 101 -9.54 13.26 -6.75
CA THR A 101 -10.23 14.54 -6.52
C THR A 101 -11.21 14.42 -5.36
N ALA A 102 -12.06 13.39 -5.35
CA ALA A 102 -13.01 13.16 -4.26
C ALA A 102 -12.31 12.93 -2.92
N GLY A 103 -11.23 12.14 -2.89
CA GLY A 103 -10.46 11.84 -1.68
C GLY A 103 -9.78 13.06 -1.09
N TYR A 104 -9.16 13.90 -1.92
CA TYR A 104 -8.52 15.15 -1.48
C TYR A 104 -9.52 16.22 -1.05
N LEU A 105 -10.64 16.37 -1.77
CA LEU A 105 -11.70 17.29 -1.36
C LEU A 105 -12.34 16.87 -0.03
N TRP A 106 -12.62 15.57 0.13
CA TRP A 106 -13.10 15.04 1.42
C TRP A 106 -12.02 15.17 2.51
N GLY A 107 -10.74 15.08 2.12
CA GLY A 107 -9.57 15.32 2.95
C GLY A 107 -9.56 16.65 3.70
N ILE A 108 -10.26 17.67 3.21
CA ILE A 108 -10.38 18.99 3.85
C ILE A 108 -11.15 18.88 5.19
N GLN A 109 -12.19 18.05 5.23
CA GLN A 109 -13.01 17.83 6.44
C GLN A 109 -12.59 16.56 7.19
N PHE A 110 -12.24 15.51 6.47
CA PHE A 110 -11.87 14.21 7.03
C PHE A 110 -10.46 13.86 6.57
N PRO A 111 -9.42 14.14 7.38
CA PRO A 111 -8.02 14.06 6.96
C PRO A 111 -7.64 12.72 6.35
N ILE A 112 -6.75 12.74 5.36
CA ILE A 112 -6.23 11.53 4.72
C ILE A 112 -5.21 10.89 5.67
N ILE A 113 -5.64 9.89 6.45
CA ILE A 113 -4.83 9.23 7.47
C ILE A 113 -4.87 7.72 7.23
N LYS A 114 -3.71 7.16 6.87
CA LYS A 114 -3.55 5.71 6.70
C LYS A 114 -3.71 4.95 8.02
N LYS A 115 -3.14 5.45 9.13
CA LYS A 115 -3.10 4.76 10.43
C LYS A 115 -4.50 4.42 11.00
N ILE A 116 -5.53 5.19 10.65
CA ILE A 116 -6.91 4.91 11.04
C ILE A 116 -7.79 4.65 9.81
N TRP A 117 -7.17 4.37 8.67
CA TRP A 117 -7.80 3.97 7.42
C TRP A 117 -9.00 4.85 6.99
N THR A 118 -8.82 6.18 7.01
CA THR A 118 -9.94 7.10 6.72
C THR A 118 -10.55 6.88 5.35
N SER A 119 -11.85 7.18 5.20
CA SER A 119 -12.56 7.08 3.93
C SER A 119 -11.94 7.94 2.83
N SER A 120 -11.42 9.12 3.19
CA SER A 120 -10.65 9.97 2.29
C SER A 120 -9.34 9.30 1.85
N TYR A 121 -8.65 8.59 2.75
CA TYR A 121 -7.50 7.75 2.41
C TYR A 121 -7.86 6.59 1.47
N VAL A 122 -8.99 5.89 1.70
CA VAL A 122 -9.45 4.82 0.80
C VAL A 122 -9.61 5.33 -0.64
N LEU A 123 -10.22 6.49 -0.82
CA LEU A 123 -10.40 7.11 -2.13
C LEU A 123 -9.07 7.60 -2.74
N ALA A 124 -8.22 8.26 -1.96
CA ALA A 124 -6.94 8.75 -2.44
C ALA A 124 -6.01 7.60 -2.86
N ALA A 125 -5.80 6.61 -1.98
CA ALA A 125 -4.97 5.44 -2.25
C ALA A 125 -5.54 4.62 -3.41
N GLY A 126 -6.86 4.37 -3.41
CA GLY A 126 -7.55 3.71 -4.50
C GLY A 126 -7.39 4.43 -5.84
N GLY A 127 -7.52 5.76 -5.83
CA GLY A 127 -7.36 6.58 -7.03
C GLY A 127 -5.95 6.48 -7.61
N TYR A 128 -4.91 6.54 -6.78
CA TYR A 128 -3.52 6.27 -7.21
C TYR A 128 -3.37 4.86 -7.81
N CYS A 129 -3.93 3.84 -7.15
CA CYS A 129 -3.89 2.47 -7.67
C CYS A 129 -4.57 2.36 -9.04
N PHE A 130 -5.73 2.98 -9.25
CA PHE A 130 -6.46 2.96 -10.52
C PHE A 130 -5.68 3.67 -11.64
N VAL A 131 -5.10 4.85 -11.36
CA VAL A 131 -4.27 5.57 -12.34
C VAL A 131 -3.04 4.74 -12.72
N LEU A 132 -2.29 4.24 -11.74
CA LEU A 132 -1.10 3.42 -11.98
C LEU A 132 -1.45 2.14 -12.74
N TYR A 133 -2.57 1.51 -12.39
CA TYR A 133 -3.06 0.32 -13.09
C TYR A 133 -3.37 0.61 -14.56
N GLY A 134 -4.07 1.72 -14.86
CA GLY A 134 -4.33 2.16 -16.23
C GLY A 134 -3.06 2.41 -17.03
N ILE A 135 -2.04 3.04 -16.41
CA ILE A 135 -0.73 3.28 -17.04
C ILE A 135 0.00 1.96 -17.31
N PHE A 136 0.06 1.05 -16.34
CA PHE A 136 0.72 -0.25 -16.55
C PHE A 136 0.00 -1.10 -17.58
N TYR A 137 -1.34 -1.08 -17.61
CA TYR A 137 -2.11 -1.76 -18.64
C TYR A 137 -1.82 -1.20 -20.04
N LEU A 138 -1.71 0.12 -20.19
CA LEU A 138 -1.29 0.75 -21.45
C LEU A 138 0.11 0.28 -21.88
N VAL A 139 1.09 0.34 -20.98
CA VAL A 139 2.49 0.05 -21.31
C VAL A 139 2.73 -1.45 -21.57
N LEU A 140 2.15 -2.32 -20.75
CA LEU A 140 2.42 -3.76 -20.77
C LEU A 140 1.51 -4.53 -21.72
N ASP A 141 0.22 -4.17 -21.79
CA ASP A 141 -0.78 -4.90 -22.55
C ASP A 141 -1.04 -4.28 -23.92
N ILE A 142 -1.02 -2.96 -24.06
CA ILE A 142 -1.27 -2.31 -25.37
C ILE A 142 0.06 -2.09 -26.12
N TRP A 143 1.03 -1.43 -25.51
CA TRP A 143 2.34 -1.15 -26.15
C TRP A 143 3.28 -2.36 -26.14
N LYS A 144 2.97 -3.40 -25.36
CA LYS A 144 3.75 -4.64 -25.23
C LYS A 144 5.21 -4.42 -24.80
N ILE A 145 5.53 -3.31 -24.13
CA ILE A 145 6.87 -3.02 -23.64
C ILE A 145 7.08 -3.73 -22.29
N LYS A 146 7.53 -4.99 -22.32
CA LYS A 146 7.57 -5.85 -21.12
C LYS A 146 8.93 -5.97 -20.43
N LYS A 147 10.03 -5.67 -21.14
CA LYS A 147 11.40 -5.98 -20.65
C LYS A 147 11.75 -5.22 -19.36
N TRP A 148 11.33 -3.96 -19.23
CA TRP A 148 11.59 -3.15 -18.03
C TRP A 148 10.80 -3.62 -16.80
N ALA A 149 9.68 -4.33 -17.01
CA ALA A 149 8.84 -4.83 -15.93
C ALA A 149 9.39 -6.13 -15.29
N LEU A 150 10.38 -6.78 -15.91
CA LEU A 150 10.90 -8.07 -15.45
C LEU A 150 11.40 -8.07 -14.00
N PRO A 151 12.16 -7.07 -13.51
CA PRO A 151 12.57 -7.03 -12.10
C PRO A 151 11.38 -7.00 -11.15
N PHE A 152 10.33 -6.24 -11.47
CA PHE A 152 9.10 -6.15 -10.69
C PHE A 152 8.35 -7.49 -10.68
N VAL A 153 8.34 -8.21 -11.80
CA VAL A 153 7.77 -9.57 -11.87
C VAL A 153 8.55 -10.53 -10.98
N TRP A 154 9.89 -10.49 -10.97
CA TRP A 154 10.68 -11.39 -10.13
C TRP A 154 10.42 -11.17 -8.64
N LEU A 155 10.35 -9.90 -8.22
CA LEU A 155 10.00 -9.50 -6.86
C LEU A 155 8.56 -9.91 -6.50
N GLY A 156 7.60 -9.58 -7.36
CA GLY A 156 6.17 -9.86 -7.14
C GLY A 156 5.80 -11.34 -7.15
N MET A 157 6.62 -12.20 -7.77
CA MET A 157 6.44 -13.65 -7.73
C MET A 157 7.07 -14.33 -6.50
N ASN A 158 7.91 -13.63 -5.74
CA ASN A 158 8.60 -14.15 -4.54
C ASN A 158 8.45 -13.28 -3.27
N PRO A 159 7.32 -12.58 -3.01
CA PRO A 159 7.23 -11.59 -1.94
C PRO A 159 7.41 -12.21 -0.55
N ILE A 160 6.78 -13.37 -0.28
CA ILE A 160 6.87 -14.06 1.01
C ILE A 160 8.29 -14.58 1.25
N THR A 161 8.91 -15.16 0.22
CA THR A 161 10.30 -15.63 0.30
C THR A 161 11.23 -14.48 0.66
N ILE A 162 11.10 -13.32 0.01
CA ILE A 162 11.92 -12.14 0.31
C ILE A 162 11.69 -11.66 1.74
N TYR A 163 10.43 -11.59 2.18
CA TYR A 163 10.08 -11.19 3.54
C TYR A 163 10.70 -12.11 4.60
N MET A 164 10.59 -13.43 4.42
CA MET A 164 11.19 -14.39 5.37
C MET A 164 12.72 -14.30 5.36
N ILE A 165 13.33 -14.22 4.17
CA ILE A 165 14.78 -14.09 4.07
C ILE A 165 15.27 -12.80 4.72
N TRP A 166 14.52 -11.70 4.62
CA TRP A 166 14.87 -10.43 5.30
C TRP A 166 14.95 -10.56 6.82
N ASN A 167 14.11 -11.42 7.41
CA ASN A 167 14.13 -11.68 8.85
C ASN A 167 15.27 -12.61 9.29
N VAL A 168 15.84 -13.40 8.36
CA VAL A 168 16.93 -14.36 8.65
C VAL A 168 18.30 -13.82 8.25
N LEU A 169 18.38 -13.09 7.12
CA LEU A 169 19.59 -12.55 6.55
C LEU A 169 19.63 -11.03 6.70
N ASN A 170 20.68 -10.53 7.35
CA ASN A 170 20.97 -9.11 7.40
C ASN A 170 21.65 -8.66 6.09
N PHE A 171 20.84 -8.24 5.12
CA PHE A 171 21.34 -7.78 3.81
C PHE A 171 22.27 -6.57 3.91
N ASN A 172 22.07 -5.69 4.89
CA ASN A 172 22.95 -4.52 5.10
C ASN A 172 24.36 -4.99 5.45
N HIS A 173 24.47 -5.93 6.39
CA HIS A 173 25.77 -6.49 6.78
C HIS A 173 26.45 -7.23 5.62
N LEU A 174 25.70 -7.97 4.79
CA LEU A 174 26.23 -8.58 3.58
C LEU A 174 26.73 -7.53 2.58
N ALA A 175 25.96 -6.48 2.33
CA ALA A 175 26.35 -5.39 1.44
C ALA A 175 27.62 -4.68 1.91
N HIS A 176 27.77 -4.45 3.22
CA HIS A 176 29.00 -3.89 3.79
C HIS A 176 30.23 -4.76 3.55
N ARG A 177 30.09 -6.09 3.62
CA ARG A 177 31.19 -7.02 3.30
C ARG A 177 31.51 -7.06 1.81
N PHE A 178 30.50 -7.06 0.95
CA PHE A 178 30.70 -7.11 -0.50
C PHE A 178 31.28 -5.83 -1.09
N ALA A 179 30.91 -4.67 -0.56
CA ALA A 179 31.35 -3.37 -1.08
C ALA A 179 32.48 -2.72 -0.27
N GLY A 180 33.03 -3.40 0.74
CA GLY A 180 34.16 -2.88 1.54
C GLY A 180 33.85 -1.55 2.23
N LEU A 181 32.58 -1.30 2.56
CA LEU A 181 32.06 0.04 2.84
C LEU A 181 32.53 0.67 4.15
N LYS A 182 33.38 0.01 4.94
CA LYS A 182 34.03 0.63 6.11
C LYS A 182 34.86 1.87 5.73
N GLU A 183 35.41 1.90 4.51
CA GLU A 183 36.27 2.99 4.02
C GLU A 183 35.51 4.10 3.29
N TYR A 184 34.28 3.85 2.82
CA TYR A 184 33.52 4.80 1.98
C TYR A 184 32.68 5.82 2.78
N TYR A 185 32.30 5.51 4.03
CA TYR A 185 31.69 6.50 4.93
C TYR A 185 32.63 7.67 5.23
N THR A 186 33.93 7.51 4.97
CA THR A 186 34.97 8.54 5.17
C THR A 186 34.94 9.64 4.11
N PHE A 187 34.38 9.40 2.91
CA PHE A 187 34.40 10.36 1.80
C PHE A 187 33.11 11.21 1.72
N SER A 188 31.95 10.60 1.99
CA SER A 188 30.66 11.28 2.16
C SER A 188 29.61 10.29 2.66
N GLU A 189 28.91 10.61 3.75
CA GLU A 189 27.90 9.73 4.38
C GLU A 189 26.77 9.36 3.40
N ASN A 190 26.31 10.33 2.61
CA ASN A 190 25.24 10.13 1.62
C ASN A 190 25.69 9.19 0.49
N PHE A 191 26.93 9.31 0.03
CA PHE A 191 27.44 8.45 -1.03
C PHE A 191 27.64 7.01 -0.54
N GLY A 192 28.17 6.84 0.67
CA GLY A 192 28.28 5.53 1.32
C GLY A 192 26.93 4.83 1.48
N PHE A 193 25.89 5.57 1.90
CA PHE A 193 24.53 5.05 2.02
C PHE A 193 23.92 4.63 0.68
N LEU A 194 24.09 5.46 -0.37
CA LEU A 194 23.60 5.14 -1.72
C LEU A 194 24.28 3.89 -2.30
N CYS A 195 25.59 3.76 -2.14
CA CYS A 195 26.34 2.59 -2.56
C CYS A 195 25.89 1.33 -1.82
N GLY A 196 25.76 1.39 -0.49
CA GLY A 196 25.26 0.28 0.32
C GLY A 196 23.86 -0.18 -0.09
N THR A 197 22.94 0.77 -0.25
CA THR A 197 21.56 0.47 -0.68
C THR A 197 21.52 -0.14 -2.08
N SER A 198 22.32 0.37 -3.01
CA SER A 198 22.41 -0.16 -4.38
C SER A 198 22.90 -1.61 -4.40
N VAL A 199 23.86 -1.95 -3.54
CA VAL A 199 24.36 -3.32 -3.39
C VAL A 199 23.28 -4.23 -2.80
N VAL A 200 22.56 -3.78 -1.76
CA VAL A 200 21.43 -4.52 -1.19
C VAL A 200 20.37 -4.81 -2.26
N VAL A 201 19.93 -3.79 -3.00
CA VAL A 201 18.95 -3.94 -4.08
C VAL A 201 19.46 -4.93 -5.14
N THR A 202 20.73 -4.83 -5.52
CA THR A 202 21.33 -5.74 -6.51
C THR A 202 21.36 -7.19 -6.00
N LEU A 203 21.75 -7.42 -4.75
CA LEU A 203 21.77 -8.75 -4.13
C LEU A 203 20.36 -9.35 -4.09
N VAL A 204 19.36 -8.57 -3.67
CA VAL A 204 17.96 -8.99 -3.65
C VAL A 204 17.50 -9.31 -5.07
N LEU A 205 17.79 -8.46 -6.06
CA LEU A 205 17.43 -8.69 -7.46
C LEU A 205 18.06 -9.95 -8.04
N VAL A 206 19.34 -10.22 -7.75
CA VAL A 206 20.03 -11.44 -8.18
C VAL A 206 19.39 -12.67 -7.54
N LEU A 207 19.08 -12.61 -6.24
CA LEU A 207 18.40 -13.69 -5.51
C LEU A 207 17.03 -14.01 -6.12
N VAL A 208 16.17 -13.00 -6.29
CA VAL A 208 14.81 -13.24 -6.82
C VAL A 208 14.84 -13.64 -8.29
N ARG A 209 15.82 -13.15 -9.07
CA ARG A 209 16.05 -13.62 -10.44
C ARG A 209 16.45 -15.08 -10.46
N PHE A 210 17.30 -15.52 -9.53
CA PHE A 210 17.68 -16.93 -9.39
C PHE A 210 16.46 -17.80 -9.04
N LEU A 211 15.67 -17.41 -8.04
CA LEU A 211 14.44 -18.11 -7.65
C LEU A 211 13.46 -18.20 -8.81
N TYR A 212 13.25 -17.08 -9.52
CA TYR A 212 12.37 -17.01 -10.68
C TYR A 212 12.83 -17.96 -11.81
N LYS A 213 14.12 -17.95 -12.16
CA LYS A 213 14.68 -18.86 -13.18
C LYS A 213 14.55 -20.34 -12.79
N ARG A 214 14.69 -20.65 -11.50
CA ARG A 214 14.56 -22.01 -10.97
C ARG A 214 13.11 -22.43 -10.69
N ARG A 215 12.13 -21.55 -10.93
CA ARG A 215 10.70 -21.77 -10.65
C ARG A 215 10.43 -22.13 -9.18
N ILE A 216 11.26 -21.64 -8.25
CA ILE A 216 11.09 -21.85 -6.82
C ILE A 216 10.18 -20.73 -6.32
N PHE A 217 8.95 -21.06 -5.94
CA PHE A 217 7.97 -20.12 -5.42
C PHE A 217 7.38 -20.68 -4.14
N LEU A 218 7.55 -19.95 -3.03
CA LEU A 218 6.93 -20.32 -1.77
C LEU A 218 5.46 -19.89 -1.81
N ARG A 219 4.56 -20.83 -1.56
CA ARG A 219 3.11 -20.61 -1.48
C ARG A 219 2.65 -21.02 -0.08
N LEU A 220 1.80 -20.21 0.52
CA LEU A 220 1.07 -20.52 1.76
C LEU A 220 -0.27 -21.16 1.40
#